data_AF-A0A1H1WQJ6-F1
#
_entry.id   AF-A0A1H1WQJ6-F1
#
_cell.length_a   1.000
_cell.length_b   1.000
_cell.length_c   1.000
_cell.angle_alpha   90.00
_cell.angle_beta   90.00
_cell.angle_gamma   90.00
#
_symmetry.space_group_name_H-M   'P 1'
#
loop_
_entity.id
_entity.type
_entity.pdbx_description
1 polymer ?
#
loop_
_entity_poly.entity_id
_entity_poly.type
_entity_poly.pdbx_seq_one_letter_code
_entity_poly.pdbx_strand_id
1 'polypeptide(L)'
;MARIHVETIIDAPLERIWEFTQDPRRHPRWDARFGRIDPVPGTEPAAFTYATTVFPGVEIAGHGVHTGDRRDDTGGAVSALRFGSSDWRSPIESGTGYWRYVPVAGGVRFLTGYAYRTRWGLVGWAVDLVFGPVFGWATAWSFDRLRLWLEHDVTPERALRHAVAETTLRLILVAGAVATVTSGAGVPGIGWLFALVIAGLAVFLPPHPRTPAARRCRRRPATPQPAEPPPLACSPRVTASRLAAPSLRAIAARSGAGTGERR
;
A
#
# COMPACT_ATOMS: atom_id res chain seq x y z
N MET A 1 -9.19 -2.84 16.68
CA MET A 1 -9.02 -3.08 15.24
C MET A 1 -8.41 -1.84 14.63
N ALA A 2 -7.27 -2.00 13.98
CA ALA A 2 -6.59 -0.92 13.29
C ALA A 2 -7.30 -0.65 11.95
N ARG A 3 -7.24 0.59 11.47
CA ARG A 3 -7.90 1.03 10.24
C ARG A 3 -6.99 1.94 9.45
N ILE A 4 -6.93 1.72 8.15
CA ILE A 4 -6.21 2.58 7.22
C ILE A 4 -7.13 2.97 6.08
N HIS A 5 -7.08 4.26 5.75
CA HIS A 5 -7.74 4.86 4.60
C HIS A 5 -6.68 5.58 3.76
N VAL A 6 -6.71 5.39 2.45
CA VAL A 6 -5.91 6.17 1.51
C VAL A 6 -6.74 6.43 0.27
N GLU A 7 -6.73 7.66 -0.21
CA GLU A 7 -7.33 8.03 -1.49
C GLU A 7 -6.47 9.00 -2.30
N THR A 8 -6.61 8.92 -3.62
CA THR A 8 -6.03 9.84 -4.59
C THR A 8 -6.99 10.00 -5.76
N ILE A 9 -6.82 11.08 -6.53
CA ILE A 9 -7.41 11.18 -7.87
C ILE A 9 -6.32 10.74 -8.86
N ILE A 10 -6.71 9.96 -9.86
CA ILE A 10 -5.86 9.53 -10.97
C ILE A 10 -6.53 9.97 -12.26
N ASP A 11 -5.85 10.82 -13.02
CA ASP A 11 -6.27 11.25 -14.35
C ASP A 11 -6.01 10.16 -15.39
N ALA A 12 -6.80 9.09 -15.31
CA ALA A 12 -6.79 7.97 -16.24
C ALA A 12 -8.19 7.31 -16.31
N PRO A 13 -8.53 6.63 -17.42
CA PRO A 13 -9.77 5.86 -17.52
C PRO A 13 -9.86 4.77 -16.44
N LEU A 14 -11.07 4.51 -15.95
CA LEU A 14 -11.32 3.52 -14.91
C LEU A 14 -10.85 2.13 -15.30
N GLU A 15 -11.09 1.72 -16.55
CA GLU A 15 -10.70 0.42 -17.09
C GLU A 15 -9.18 0.21 -17.00
N ARG A 16 -8.41 1.27 -17.29
CA ARG A 16 -6.95 1.24 -17.22
C ARG A 16 -6.48 1.12 -15.77
N ILE A 17 -7.10 1.86 -14.85
CA ILE A 17 -6.79 1.76 -13.42
C ILE A 17 -7.16 0.37 -12.90
N TRP A 18 -8.31 -0.16 -13.27
CA TRP A 18 -8.78 -1.50 -12.92
C TRP A 18 -7.80 -2.58 -13.38
N GLU A 19 -7.36 -2.54 -14.65
CA GLU A 19 -6.38 -3.50 -15.17
C GLU A 19 -5.07 -3.48 -14.40
N PHE A 20 -4.52 -2.29 -14.11
CA PHE A 20 -3.24 -2.13 -13.40
C PHE A 20 -3.30 -2.51 -11.93
N THR A 21 -4.49 -2.44 -11.34
CA THR A 21 -4.72 -2.77 -9.94
C THR A 21 -5.04 -4.26 -9.78
N GLN A 22 -5.82 -4.86 -10.69
CA GLN A 22 -6.20 -6.27 -10.60
C GLN A 22 -5.16 -7.25 -11.19
N ASP A 23 -4.22 -6.82 -12.05
CA ASP A 23 -3.20 -7.71 -12.61
C ASP A 23 -2.12 -8.07 -11.54
N PRO A 24 -2.04 -9.34 -11.09
CA PRO A 24 -1.10 -9.76 -10.04
C PRO A 24 0.37 -9.64 -10.45
N ARG A 25 0.68 -9.51 -11.75
CA ARG A 25 2.05 -9.28 -12.24
C ARG A 25 2.43 -7.80 -12.25
N ARG A 26 1.45 -6.90 -12.29
CA ARG A 26 1.69 -5.43 -12.27
C ARG A 26 1.61 -4.87 -10.87
N HIS A 27 0.71 -5.39 -10.05
CA HIS A 27 0.42 -4.87 -8.72
C HIS A 27 1.68 -4.78 -7.82
N PRO A 28 2.54 -5.81 -7.71
CA PRO A 28 3.76 -5.73 -6.90
C PRO A 28 4.77 -4.68 -7.37
N ARG A 29 4.72 -4.25 -8.64
CA ARG A 29 5.68 -3.27 -9.18
C ARG A 29 5.47 -1.89 -8.56
N TRP A 30 4.21 -1.48 -8.41
CA TRP A 30 3.86 -0.15 -7.90
C TRP A 30 3.53 -0.15 -6.40
N ASP A 31 3.01 -1.26 -5.86
CA ASP A 31 2.61 -1.34 -4.46
C ASP A 31 3.72 -1.88 -3.55
N ALA A 32 4.35 -1.00 -2.78
CA ALA A 32 5.44 -1.33 -1.86
C ALA A 32 5.04 -2.32 -0.75
N ARG A 33 3.75 -2.58 -0.56
CA ARG A 33 3.25 -3.55 0.43
C ARG A 33 3.36 -4.99 -0.04
N PHE A 34 3.50 -5.21 -1.35
CA PHE A 34 3.52 -6.54 -1.94
C PHE A 34 4.78 -6.69 -2.80
N GLY A 35 5.65 -7.63 -2.42
CA GLY A 35 6.78 -8.05 -3.25
C GLY A 35 6.38 -9.06 -4.33
N ARG A 36 5.39 -9.91 -4.03
CA ARG A 36 4.80 -10.87 -4.98
C ARG A 36 3.35 -11.16 -4.61
N ILE A 37 2.54 -11.45 -5.63
CA ILE A 37 1.16 -11.91 -5.49
C ILE A 37 0.98 -13.09 -6.46
N ASP A 38 0.67 -14.25 -5.92
CA ASP A 38 0.51 -15.48 -6.70
C ASP A 38 -0.93 -15.98 -6.58
N PRO A 39 -1.71 -15.99 -7.67
CA PRO A 39 -3.06 -16.56 -7.67
C PRO A 39 -3.02 -18.05 -7.35
N VAL A 40 -3.99 -18.53 -6.57
CA VAL A 40 -4.15 -19.97 -6.30
C VAL A 40 -5.15 -20.55 -7.31
N PRO A 41 -4.72 -21.39 -8.26
CA PRO A 41 -5.60 -21.89 -9.33
C PRO A 41 -6.76 -22.72 -8.78
N GLY A 42 -7.92 -22.65 -9.46
CA GLY A 42 -9.09 -23.49 -9.16
C GLY A 42 -9.76 -23.19 -7.82
N THR A 43 -9.59 -21.97 -7.29
CA THR A 43 -10.25 -21.52 -6.06
C THR A 43 -11.46 -20.66 -6.35
N GLU A 44 -12.56 -20.92 -5.64
CA GLU A 44 -13.76 -20.09 -5.66
C GLU A 44 -14.24 -19.87 -4.21
N PRO A 45 -14.30 -18.62 -3.72
CA PRO A 45 -13.83 -17.40 -4.37
C PRO A 45 -12.32 -17.40 -4.65
N ALA A 46 -11.87 -16.58 -5.61
CA ALA A 46 -10.47 -16.55 -6.05
C ALA A 46 -9.52 -16.20 -4.88
N ALA A 47 -8.61 -17.11 -4.57
CA ALA A 47 -7.60 -16.96 -3.53
C ALA A 47 -6.24 -16.60 -4.12
N PHE A 48 -5.39 -16.00 -3.30
CA PHE A 48 -4.02 -15.66 -3.64
C PHE A 48 -3.11 -15.79 -2.42
N THR A 49 -1.83 -16.04 -2.66
CA THR A 49 -0.78 -15.83 -1.68
C THR A 49 -0.03 -14.55 -2.01
N TYR A 50 0.62 -13.97 -1.00
CA TYR A 50 1.48 -12.82 -1.21
C TYR A 50 2.71 -12.88 -0.33
N ALA A 51 3.76 -12.17 -0.72
CA ALA A 51 4.95 -11.97 0.08
C ALA A 51 5.21 -10.47 0.23
N THR A 52 5.56 -10.04 1.43
CA THR A 52 5.98 -8.66 1.71
C THR A 52 7.43 -8.66 2.18
N THR A 53 8.31 -7.99 1.43
CA THR A 53 9.69 -7.78 1.85
C THR A 53 9.75 -6.66 2.88
N VAL A 54 10.07 -6.98 4.13
CA VAL A 54 10.14 -5.99 5.23
C VAL A 54 11.56 -5.47 5.44
N PHE A 55 12.56 -6.28 5.13
CA PHE A 55 13.99 -5.92 5.13
C PHE A 55 14.69 -6.68 4.00
N PRO A 56 15.88 -6.25 3.55
CA PRO A 56 16.69 -7.03 2.61
C PRO A 56 16.86 -8.48 3.10
N GLY A 57 16.42 -9.45 2.29
CA GLY A 57 16.47 -10.88 2.63
C GLY A 57 15.38 -11.38 3.58
N VAL A 58 14.44 -10.54 4.02
CA VAL A 58 13.36 -10.91 4.95
C VAL A 58 11.99 -10.72 4.29
N GLU A 59 11.35 -11.83 3.94
CA GLU A 59 9.98 -11.86 3.44
C GLU A 59 9.02 -12.40 4.51
N ILE A 60 7.84 -11.79 4.58
CA ILE A 60 6.69 -12.26 5.36
C ILE A 60 5.65 -12.77 4.38
N ALA A 61 5.27 -14.03 4.52
CA ALA A 61 4.25 -14.66 3.69
C ALA A 61 2.85 -14.39 4.22
N GLY A 62 1.92 -14.12 3.32
CA GLY A 62 0.51 -13.94 3.61
C GLY A 62 -0.40 -14.61 2.58
N HIS A 63 -1.69 -14.57 2.86
CA HIS A 63 -2.73 -15.16 2.03
C HIS A 63 -3.95 -14.25 2.01
N GLY A 64 -4.72 -14.35 0.95
CA GLY A 64 -5.96 -13.61 0.80
C GLY A 64 -6.96 -14.30 -0.11
N VAL A 65 -8.17 -13.78 -0.08
CA VAL A 65 -9.27 -14.21 -0.93
C VAL A 65 -10.06 -12.98 -1.38
N HIS A 66 -10.37 -12.92 -2.67
CA HIS A 66 -11.30 -11.94 -3.21
C HIS A 66 -12.70 -12.31 -2.74
N THR A 67 -13.36 -11.40 -2.03
CA THR A 67 -14.71 -11.63 -1.50
C THR A 67 -15.81 -11.13 -2.44
N GLY A 68 -15.43 -10.44 -3.51
CA GLY A 68 -16.33 -10.03 -4.57
C GLY A 68 -15.94 -8.68 -5.16
N ASP A 69 -16.36 -8.47 -6.39
CA ASP A 69 -16.34 -7.19 -7.09
C ASP A 69 -17.75 -6.75 -7.44
N ARG A 70 -17.92 -5.44 -7.59
CA ARG A 70 -19.18 -4.83 -8.02
C ARG A 70 -18.87 -3.66 -8.92
N ARG A 71 -19.60 -3.54 -10.02
CA ARG A 71 -19.73 -2.29 -10.75
C ARG A 71 -21.06 -1.65 -10.38
N ASP A 72 -21.08 -0.34 -10.21
CA ASP A 72 -22.30 0.39 -9.93
C ASP A 72 -22.85 1.05 -11.21
N ASP A 73 -24.12 1.42 -11.18
CA ASP A 73 -24.82 2.04 -12.32
C ASP A 73 -24.26 3.43 -12.67
N THR A 74 -23.44 4.02 -11.78
CA THR A 74 -22.75 5.30 -12.01
C THR A 74 -21.40 5.13 -12.71
N GLY A 75 -21.06 3.89 -13.13
CA GLY A 75 -19.81 3.55 -13.78
C GLY A 75 -18.63 3.33 -12.82
N GLY A 76 -18.87 3.36 -11.51
CA GLY A 76 -17.89 3.04 -10.49
C GLY A 76 -17.69 1.54 -10.30
N ALA A 77 -16.65 1.20 -9.55
CA ALA A 77 -16.33 -0.18 -9.22
C ALA A 77 -15.84 -0.33 -7.77
N VAL A 78 -15.98 -1.53 -7.23
CA VAL A 78 -15.45 -1.95 -5.93
C VAL A 78 -14.84 -3.34 -6.09
N SER A 79 -13.67 -3.57 -5.50
CA SER A 79 -13.07 -4.90 -5.35
C SER A 79 -12.78 -5.13 -3.86
N ALA A 80 -13.41 -6.12 -3.25
CA ALA A 80 -13.28 -6.44 -1.83
C ALA A 80 -12.49 -7.74 -1.64
N LEU A 81 -11.69 -7.77 -0.57
CA LEU A 81 -10.87 -8.92 -0.22
C LEU A 81 -10.75 -9.12 1.29
N ARG A 82 -10.39 -10.33 1.67
CA ARG A 82 -9.90 -10.67 3.01
C ARG A 82 -8.46 -11.13 2.90
N PHE A 83 -7.67 -10.84 3.92
CA PHE A 83 -6.27 -11.18 3.96
C PHE A 83 -5.83 -11.56 5.37
N GLY A 84 -4.67 -12.19 5.47
CA GLY A 84 -4.06 -12.56 6.74
C GLY A 84 -2.67 -13.12 6.52
N SER A 85 -2.02 -13.45 7.63
CA SER A 85 -0.70 -14.07 7.62
C SER A 85 -0.65 -15.19 8.64
N SER A 86 -0.18 -16.36 8.22
CA SER A 86 0.20 -17.45 9.12
C SER A 86 1.59 -17.26 9.73
N ASP A 87 2.42 -16.39 9.14
CA ASP A 87 3.74 -16.04 9.65
C ASP A 87 3.60 -15.31 11.00
N TRP A 88 4.24 -15.86 12.04
CA TRP A 88 4.19 -15.33 13.38
C TRP A 88 4.84 -13.95 13.50
N ARG A 89 5.76 -13.60 12.58
CA ARG A 89 6.46 -12.30 12.53
C ARG A 89 5.57 -11.18 12.01
N SER A 90 4.46 -11.52 11.34
CA SER A 90 3.51 -10.54 10.83
C SER A 90 2.75 -9.87 11.98
N PRO A 91 2.77 -8.52 12.08
CA PRO A 91 1.90 -7.79 12.99
C PRO A 91 0.42 -7.98 12.66
N ILE A 92 0.09 -8.27 11.39
CA ILE A 92 -1.28 -8.52 10.92
C ILE A 92 -1.61 -10.00 11.10
N GLU A 93 -2.64 -10.29 11.89
CA GLU A 93 -3.21 -11.63 12.03
C GLU A 93 -4.22 -11.89 10.91
N SER A 94 -5.20 -11.00 10.75
CA SER A 94 -6.24 -11.07 9.72
C SER A 94 -6.82 -9.68 9.46
N GLY A 95 -7.38 -9.47 8.27
CA GLY A 95 -7.99 -8.22 7.88
C GLY A 95 -8.97 -8.36 6.72
N THR A 96 -9.73 -7.29 6.52
CA THR A 96 -10.63 -7.06 5.39
C THR A 96 -10.21 -5.76 4.72
N GLY A 97 -10.29 -5.72 3.40
CA GLY A 97 -9.94 -4.54 2.64
C GLY A 97 -10.79 -4.42 1.40
N TYR A 98 -10.87 -3.22 0.88
CA TYR A 98 -11.46 -2.98 -0.42
C TYR A 98 -10.75 -1.87 -1.16
N TRP A 99 -10.89 -1.90 -2.47
CA TRP A 99 -10.61 -0.81 -3.39
C TRP A 99 -11.91 -0.31 -3.97
N ARG A 100 -12.03 1.01 -4.10
CA ARG A 100 -13.17 1.66 -4.71
C ARG A 100 -12.69 2.66 -5.75
N TYR A 101 -13.37 2.63 -6.89
CA TYR A 101 -13.10 3.44 -8.07
C TYR A 101 -14.35 4.26 -8.31
N VAL A 102 -14.26 5.58 -8.13
CA VAL A 102 -15.39 6.49 -8.32
C VAL A 102 -15.03 7.47 -9.42
N PRO A 103 -15.71 7.43 -10.58
CA PRO A 103 -15.55 8.45 -11.62
C PRO A 103 -15.82 9.84 -11.04
N VAL A 104 -14.94 10.80 -11.33
CA VAL A 104 -15.06 12.20 -10.89
C VAL A 104 -14.58 13.14 -12.01
N ALA A 105 -14.83 14.44 -11.88
CA ALA A 105 -14.19 15.41 -12.76
C ALA A 105 -12.65 15.32 -12.61
N GLY A 106 -11.94 15.15 -13.73
CA GLY A 106 -10.48 14.97 -13.74
C GLY A 106 -9.98 13.54 -13.52
N GLY A 107 -10.84 12.53 -13.71
CA GLY A 107 -10.43 11.12 -13.76
C GLY A 107 -11.19 10.23 -12.78
N VAL A 108 -10.47 9.43 -12.00
CA VAL A 108 -11.07 8.49 -11.04
C VAL A 108 -10.51 8.74 -9.66
N ARG A 109 -11.41 8.91 -8.69
CA ARG A 109 -11.07 8.87 -7.27
C ARG A 109 -10.87 7.42 -6.87
N PHE A 110 -9.61 7.02 -6.75
CA PHE A 110 -9.18 5.71 -6.33
C PHE A 110 -8.89 5.71 -4.82
N LEU A 111 -9.55 4.82 -4.09
CA LEU A 111 -9.39 4.73 -2.64
C LEU A 111 -9.34 3.31 -2.14
N THR A 112 -8.69 3.12 -1.00
CA THR A 112 -8.71 1.89 -0.23
C THR A 112 -9.08 2.16 1.21
N GLY A 113 -9.92 1.28 1.75
CA GLY A 113 -10.13 1.13 3.18
C GLY A 113 -9.79 -0.30 3.56
N TYR A 114 -9.07 -0.48 4.66
CA TYR A 114 -8.90 -1.79 5.26
C TYR A 114 -8.85 -1.73 6.77
N ALA A 115 -9.42 -2.77 7.38
CA ALA A 115 -9.44 -2.98 8.81
C ALA A 115 -8.71 -4.29 9.11
N TYR A 116 -7.85 -4.29 10.12
CA TYR A 116 -7.13 -5.49 10.51
C TYR A 116 -7.05 -5.65 12.02
N ARG A 117 -6.84 -6.92 12.40
CA ARG A 117 -6.49 -7.33 13.74
C ARG A 117 -4.99 -7.50 13.84
N THR A 118 -4.43 -6.89 14.86
CA THR A 118 -3.02 -7.02 15.22
C THR A 118 -2.82 -8.33 15.99
N ARG A 119 -1.68 -8.97 15.79
CA ARG A 119 -1.23 -10.12 16.57
C ARG A 119 -0.74 -9.65 17.96
N TRP A 120 -0.60 -10.56 18.93
CA TRP A 120 0.04 -10.30 20.25
C TRP A 120 -0.69 -9.37 21.24
N GLY A 121 -2.00 -9.17 21.09
CA GLY A 121 -2.80 -8.43 22.09
C GLY A 121 -2.27 -7.00 22.34
N LEU A 122 -1.95 -6.67 23.60
CA LEU A 122 -1.46 -5.34 24.01
C LEU A 122 -0.12 -4.97 23.36
N VAL A 123 0.79 -5.93 23.22
CA VAL A 123 2.07 -5.69 22.54
C VAL A 123 1.82 -5.37 21.06
N GLY A 124 0.87 -6.08 20.45
CA GLY A 124 0.40 -5.80 19.10
C GLY A 124 -0.12 -4.39 18.91
N TRP A 125 -0.91 -3.91 19.88
CA TRP A 125 -1.42 -2.55 19.87
C TRP A 125 -0.28 -1.52 19.95
N ALA A 126 0.73 -1.75 20.80
CA ALA A 126 1.89 -0.86 20.89
C ALA A 126 2.71 -0.85 19.58
N VAL A 127 2.92 -2.00 18.96
CA VAL A 127 3.56 -2.11 17.64
C VAL A 127 2.76 -1.36 16.57
N ASP A 128 1.43 -1.42 16.64
CA ASP A 128 0.53 -0.76 15.69
C ASP A 128 0.59 0.77 15.73
N LEU A 129 0.99 1.38 16.85
CA LEU A 129 1.22 2.82 16.96
C LEU A 129 2.28 3.33 15.96
N VAL A 130 3.22 2.48 15.57
CA VAL A 130 4.23 2.78 14.55
C VAL A 130 3.87 2.12 13.22
N PHE A 131 3.48 0.84 13.26
CA PHE A 131 3.17 0.07 12.06
C PHE A 131 2.01 0.68 11.26
N GLY A 132 0.90 1.05 11.88
CA GLY A 132 -0.27 1.60 11.19
C GLY A 132 0.06 2.89 10.40
N PRO A 133 0.68 3.92 11.02
CA PRO A 133 1.10 5.13 10.31
C PRO A 133 2.09 4.88 9.17
N VAL A 134 3.08 3.99 9.37
CA VAL A 134 4.05 3.62 8.33
C VAL A 134 3.37 2.88 7.19
N PHE A 135 2.50 1.93 7.49
CA PHE A 135 1.77 1.14 6.49
C PHE A 135 0.79 2.01 5.69
N GLY A 136 0.13 2.98 6.35
CA GLY A 136 -0.69 3.99 5.69
C GLY A 136 0.14 4.96 4.82
N TRP A 137 1.33 5.36 5.26
CA TRP A 137 2.26 6.14 4.44
C TRP A 137 2.74 5.35 3.22
N ALA A 138 3.11 4.08 3.39
CA ALA A 138 3.54 3.20 2.30
C ALA A 138 2.42 3.00 1.28
N THR A 139 1.18 2.78 1.74
CA THR A 139 -0.01 2.70 0.88
C THR A 139 -0.19 3.98 0.05
N ALA A 140 -0.07 5.15 0.67
CA ALA A 140 -0.16 6.44 -0.02
C ALA A 140 0.98 6.65 -1.03
N TRP A 141 2.20 6.26 -0.68
CA TRP A 141 3.33 6.31 -1.60
C TRP A 141 3.14 5.38 -2.82
N SER A 142 2.61 4.17 -2.59
CA SER A 142 2.21 3.22 -3.65
C SER A 142 1.16 3.83 -4.59
N PHE A 143 0.14 4.51 -4.05
CA PHE A 143 -0.92 5.12 -4.84
C PHE A 143 -0.38 6.25 -5.73
N ASP A 144 0.51 7.11 -5.21
CA ASP A 144 1.13 8.14 -6.03
C ASP A 144 2.07 7.54 -7.10
N ARG A 145 2.74 6.40 -6.83
CA ARG A 145 3.50 5.67 -7.88
C ARG A 145 2.62 5.16 -9.01
N LEU A 146 1.48 4.55 -8.66
CA LEU A 146 0.51 4.11 -9.66
C LEU A 146 0.02 5.31 -10.48
N ARG A 147 -0.32 6.42 -9.80
CA ARG A 147 -0.72 7.68 -10.44
C ARG A 147 0.34 8.18 -11.43
N LEU A 148 1.60 8.26 -11.00
CA LEU A 148 2.70 8.71 -11.86
C LEU A 148 2.93 7.79 -13.07
N TRP A 149 2.72 6.48 -12.90
CA TRP A 149 2.81 5.55 -14.01
C TRP A 149 1.67 5.72 -15.01
N LEU A 150 0.44 5.91 -14.52
CA LEU A 150 -0.73 6.02 -15.37
C LEU A 150 -0.85 7.38 -16.07
N GLU A 151 -0.51 8.48 -15.38
CA GLU A 151 -0.67 9.84 -15.91
C GLU A 151 0.56 10.34 -16.68
N HIS A 152 1.76 9.93 -16.28
CA HIS A 152 3.02 10.52 -16.78
C HIS A 152 3.97 9.48 -17.39
N ASP A 153 3.54 8.23 -17.53
CA ASP A 153 4.35 7.10 -18.01
C ASP A 153 5.69 6.94 -17.26
N VAL A 154 5.70 7.32 -15.98
CA VAL A 154 6.86 7.11 -15.10
C VAL A 154 6.73 5.72 -14.49
N THR A 155 7.42 4.74 -15.04
CA THR A 155 7.37 3.37 -14.51
C THR A 155 7.75 3.32 -13.03
N PRO A 156 7.26 2.34 -12.26
CA PRO A 156 7.50 2.28 -10.83
C PRO A 156 9.00 2.22 -10.46
N GLU A 157 9.84 1.62 -11.31
CA GLU A 157 11.28 1.52 -11.14
C GLU A 157 11.99 2.85 -11.44
N ARG A 158 11.46 3.64 -12.39
CA ARG A 158 11.94 5.01 -12.65
C ARG A 158 11.52 5.96 -11.51
N ALA A 159 10.28 5.84 -11.02
CA ALA A 159 9.79 6.59 -9.87
C ALA A 159 10.66 6.34 -8.62
N LEU A 160 11.07 5.08 -8.38
CA LEU A 160 11.99 4.74 -7.30
C LEU A 160 13.36 5.39 -7.49
N ARG A 161 13.93 5.36 -8.71
CA ARG A 161 15.20 6.03 -9.02
C ARG A 161 15.13 7.55 -8.77
N HIS A 162 14.03 8.20 -9.15
CA HIS A 162 13.83 9.62 -8.82
C HIS A 162 13.80 9.86 -7.31
N ALA A 163 13.08 9.03 -6.55
CA ALA A 163 13.00 9.14 -5.10
C ALA A 163 14.38 8.96 -4.43
N VAL A 164 15.16 7.97 -4.86
CA VAL A 164 16.52 7.74 -4.37
C VAL A 164 17.41 8.92 -4.71
N ALA A 165 17.47 9.34 -5.98
CA ALA A 165 18.32 10.46 -6.40
C ALA A 165 17.99 11.76 -5.64
N GLU A 166 16.69 12.07 -5.49
CA GLU A 166 16.25 13.27 -4.77
C GLU A 166 16.57 13.19 -3.27
N THR A 167 16.38 12.03 -2.64
CA THR A 167 16.72 11.83 -1.23
C THR A 167 18.23 11.93 -1.01
N THR A 168 19.04 11.30 -1.88
CA THR A 168 20.50 11.38 -1.84
C THR A 168 20.98 12.82 -1.97
N LEU A 169 20.43 13.60 -2.91
CA LEU A 169 20.79 15.01 -3.07
C LEU A 169 20.47 15.82 -1.81
N ARG A 170 19.27 15.63 -1.23
CA ARG A 170 18.87 16.29 0.02
C ARG A 170 19.81 15.94 1.17
N LEU A 171 20.20 14.66 1.30
CA LEU A 171 21.14 14.20 2.32
C LEU A 171 22.54 14.79 2.13
N ILE A 172 23.05 14.85 0.89
CA ILE A 172 24.34 15.47 0.58
C ILE A 172 24.33 16.96 0.95
N LEU A 173 23.26 17.68 0.63
CA LEU A 173 23.14 19.10 0.98
C LEU A 173 23.15 19.33 2.50
N VAL A 174 22.40 18.52 3.26
CA VAL A 174 22.38 18.61 4.73
C VAL A 174 23.74 18.25 5.32
N ALA A 175 24.35 17.15 4.86
CA ALA A 175 25.66 16.72 5.33
C ALA A 175 26.75 17.75 5.01
N GLY A 176 26.74 18.32 3.80
CA GLY A 176 27.64 19.40 3.41
C GLY A 176 27.47 20.64 4.28
N ALA A 177 26.22 21.06 4.54
CA ALA A 177 25.95 22.18 5.43
C ALA A 177 26.47 21.91 6.85
N VAL A 178 26.23 20.73 7.42
CA VAL A 178 26.78 20.36 8.73
C VAL A 178 28.31 20.34 8.73
N ALA A 179 28.94 19.75 7.70
CA ALA A 179 30.40 19.67 7.58
C ALA A 179 31.08 21.05 7.48
N THR A 180 30.48 22.00 6.76
CA THR A 180 31.01 23.38 6.69
C THR A 180 30.99 24.09 8.04
N VAL A 181 30.00 23.80 8.87
CA VAL A 181 29.89 24.38 10.22
C VAL A 181 30.87 23.73 11.18
N THR A 182 31.00 22.40 11.16
CA THR A 182 31.88 21.67 12.09
C THR A 182 33.37 21.82 11.77
N SER A 183 33.73 22.08 10.50
CA SER A 183 35.11 22.32 10.09
C SER A 183 35.64 23.72 10.43
N GLY A 184 34.79 24.63 10.92
CA GLY A 184 35.17 26.03 11.15
C GLY A 184 35.36 26.85 9.87
N ALA A 185 35.02 26.28 8.70
CA ALA A 185 35.09 26.95 7.40
C ALA A 185 33.93 27.95 7.16
N GLY A 186 32.97 28.04 8.09
CA GLY A 186 31.83 28.95 8.02
C GLY A 186 32.02 30.25 8.79
N VAL A 187 31.13 31.22 8.57
CA VAL A 187 31.09 32.47 9.35
C VAL A 187 30.66 32.16 10.79
N PRO A 188 31.45 32.51 11.82
CA PRO A 188 31.10 32.28 13.22
C PRO A 188 29.73 32.88 13.57
N GLY A 189 28.89 32.11 14.27
CA GLY A 189 27.53 32.52 14.67
C GLY A 189 26.43 32.34 13.60
N ILE A 190 26.77 32.36 12.30
CA ILE A 190 25.79 32.22 11.21
C ILE A 190 25.72 30.79 10.65
N GLY A 191 26.81 30.03 10.76
CA GLY A 191 26.91 28.68 10.18
C GLY A 191 25.79 27.72 10.62
N TRP A 192 25.49 27.63 11.91
CA TRP A 192 24.42 26.76 12.41
C TRP A 192 23.03 27.19 11.93
N LEU A 193 22.76 28.49 11.83
CA LEU A 193 21.51 28.99 11.27
C LEU A 193 21.39 28.57 9.80
N PHE A 194 22.46 28.70 9.02
CA PHE A 194 22.48 28.25 7.62
C PHE A 194 22.24 26.75 7.50
N ALA A 195 22.90 25.92 8.32
CA ALA A 195 22.68 24.48 8.33
C ALA A 195 21.24 24.09 8.69
N LEU A 196 20.63 24.79 9.66
CA LEU A 196 19.22 24.60 10.02
C LEU A 196 18.28 25.01 8.87
N VAL A 197 18.58 26.09 8.15
CA VAL A 197 17.82 26.50 6.96
C VAL A 197 17.93 25.44 5.87
N ILE A 198 19.12 24.92 5.57
CA ILE A 198 19.31 23.86 4.57
C ILE A 198 18.58 22.57 5.00
N ALA A 199 18.66 22.18 6.27
CA ALA A 199 17.92 21.04 6.79
C ALA A 199 16.39 21.25 6.69
N GLY A 200 15.91 22.44 7.04
CA GLY A 200 14.51 22.82 6.89
C GLY A 200 14.06 22.74 5.44
N LEU A 201 14.81 23.34 4.51
CA LEU A 201 14.55 23.26 3.08
C LEU A 201 14.53 21.80 2.60
N ALA A 202 15.52 20.99 2.98
CA ALA A 202 15.59 19.57 2.61
C ALA A 202 14.40 18.75 3.12
N VAL A 203 13.78 19.13 4.22
CA VAL A 203 12.58 18.45 4.77
C VAL A 203 11.29 18.99 4.15
N PHE A 204 11.15 20.30 4.02
CA PHE A 204 9.88 20.97 3.70
C PHE A 204 9.69 21.26 2.21
N LEU A 205 10.74 21.33 1.39
CA LEU A 205 10.57 21.48 -0.06
C LEU A 205 9.78 20.28 -0.61
N PRO A 206 8.72 20.53 -1.39
CA PRO A 206 7.96 19.45 -1.97
C PRO A 206 8.83 18.62 -2.93
N PRO A 207 8.78 17.28 -2.83
CA PRO A 207 9.23 16.40 -3.89
C PRO A 207 8.82 16.78 -5.29
N HIS A 208 9.77 16.58 -6.21
CA HIS A 208 9.61 16.85 -7.63
C HIS A 208 8.33 16.19 -8.17
N PRO A 209 7.61 16.80 -9.14
CA PRO A 209 6.35 16.26 -9.66
C PRO A 209 6.41 14.80 -10.10
N ARG A 210 7.57 14.35 -10.61
CA ARG A 210 7.81 12.96 -11.05
C ARG A 210 8.42 12.03 -9.98
N THR A 211 8.58 12.51 -8.75
CA THR A 211 9.02 11.72 -7.60
C THR A 211 7.78 11.34 -6.79
N PRO A 212 7.61 10.06 -6.43
CA PRO A 212 6.46 9.61 -5.64
C PRO A 212 6.46 10.21 -4.23
N ALA A 213 5.30 10.66 -3.78
CA ALA A 213 5.13 11.38 -2.54
C ALA A 213 3.79 11.05 -1.85
N ALA A 214 3.85 10.34 -0.73
CA ALA A 214 2.69 9.97 0.07
C ALA A 214 1.80 11.15 0.49
N ARG A 215 2.38 12.36 0.65
CA ARG A 215 1.63 13.57 1.02
C ARG A 215 0.64 14.06 -0.06
N ARG A 216 0.76 13.58 -1.31
CA ARG A 216 -0.19 13.88 -2.38
C ARG A 216 -1.50 13.09 -2.25
N CYS A 217 -1.48 12.01 -1.47
CA CYS A 217 -2.68 11.22 -1.18
C CYS A 217 -3.27 11.63 0.16
N ARG A 218 -4.60 11.59 0.25
CA ARG A 218 -5.31 11.82 1.51
C ARG A 218 -5.36 10.52 2.30
N ARG A 219 -4.99 10.58 3.58
CA ARG A 219 -4.97 9.42 4.50
C ARG A 219 -6.07 9.46 5.57
N ARG A 220 -6.94 10.48 5.48
CA ARG A 220 -8.16 10.61 6.26
C ARG A 220 -9.31 10.76 5.27
N PRO A 221 -10.44 10.09 5.50
CA PRO A 221 -11.58 10.19 4.60
C PRO A 221 -12.18 11.59 4.68
N ALA A 222 -12.55 12.17 3.54
CA ALA A 222 -13.20 13.49 3.49
C ALA A 222 -14.62 13.48 4.11
N THR A 223 -15.25 12.31 4.14
CA THR A 223 -16.54 12.04 4.79
C THR A 223 -16.42 10.71 5.53
N PRO A 224 -16.95 10.54 6.76
CA PRO A 224 -16.89 9.26 7.46
C PRO A 224 -17.44 8.13 6.57
N GLN A 225 -16.55 7.25 6.10
CA GLN A 225 -16.93 6.05 5.36
C GLN A 225 -16.73 4.82 6.23
N PRO A 226 -17.59 3.78 6.09
CA PRO A 226 -17.34 2.50 6.70
C PRO A 226 -15.97 1.95 6.25
N ALA A 227 -15.16 1.51 7.22
CA ALA A 227 -13.90 0.81 6.95
C ALA A 227 -14.11 -0.61 6.41
N GLU A 228 -15.33 -1.11 6.56
CA GLU A 228 -15.79 -2.39 6.04
C GLU A 228 -16.46 -2.16 4.68
N PRO A 229 -16.29 -3.04 3.69
CA PRO A 229 -17.03 -2.94 2.44
C PRO A 229 -18.54 -2.89 2.75
N PRO A 230 -19.33 -2.11 2.00
CA PRO A 230 -20.78 -2.14 2.15
C PRO A 230 -21.26 -3.59 2.02
N PRO A 231 -22.26 -4.04 2.81
CA PRO A 231 -22.75 -5.40 2.71
C PRO A 231 -23.11 -5.70 1.25
N LEU A 232 -22.50 -6.75 0.72
CA LEU A 232 -22.81 -7.25 -0.61
C LEU A 232 -24.22 -7.83 -0.54
N ALA A 233 -25.24 -7.00 -0.76
CA ALA A 233 -26.61 -7.49 -0.94
C ALA A 233 -26.59 -8.53 -2.08
N CYS A 234 -27.04 -9.75 -1.78
CA CYS A 234 -27.22 -10.80 -2.77
C CYS A 234 -28.18 -10.28 -3.85
N SER A 235 -27.70 -10.17 -5.08
CA SER A 235 -28.60 -10.14 -6.23
C SER A 235 -29.30 -11.50 -6.32
N PRO A 236 -30.61 -11.60 -6.65
CA PRO A 236 -31.38 -12.83 -6.54
C PRO A 236 -31.01 -13.95 -7.54
N ARG A 237 -29.85 -13.89 -8.18
CA ARG A 237 -29.37 -14.92 -9.14
C ARG A 237 -28.19 -15.76 -8.66
N VAL A 238 -27.79 -15.63 -7.40
CA VAL A 238 -26.87 -16.61 -6.79
C VAL A 238 -27.70 -17.46 -5.85
N THR A 239 -28.09 -18.65 -6.32
CA THR A 239 -28.62 -19.72 -5.48
C THR A 239 -27.66 -19.88 -4.31
N ALA A 240 -28.19 -19.72 -3.09
CA ALA A 240 -27.46 -19.90 -1.85
C ALA A 240 -27.03 -21.38 -1.70
N SER A 241 -25.97 -21.78 -2.40
CA SER A 241 -25.18 -22.92 -1.97
C SER A 241 -24.32 -22.42 -0.82
N ARG A 242 -24.66 -22.86 0.39
CA ARG A 242 -23.82 -22.77 1.58
C ARG A 242 -22.53 -23.59 1.36
N LEU A 243 -21.63 -23.11 0.52
CA LEU A 243 -20.23 -23.50 0.54
C LEU A 243 -19.53 -22.47 1.40
N ALA A 244 -19.24 -22.86 2.65
CA ALA A 244 -18.40 -22.07 3.53
C ALA A 244 -17.13 -21.68 2.76
N ALA A 245 -16.94 -20.38 2.50
CA ALA A 245 -15.70 -19.89 1.91
C ALA A 245 -14.55 -20.52 2.71
N PRO A 246 -13.56 -21.17 2.05
CA PRO A 246 -12.53 -21.89 2.76
C PRO A 246 -11.89 -20.95 3.76
N SER A 247 -11.83 -21.37 5.02
CA SER A 247 -11.23 -20.54 6.07
C SER A 247 -9.83 -20.11 5.62
N LEU A 248 -9.39 -18.91 6.02
CA LEU A 248 -8.04 -18.43 5.75
C LEU A 248 -6.96 -19.48 6.14
N ARG A 249 -7.26 -20.31 7.15
CA ARG A 249 -6.46 -21.49 7.54
C ARG A 249 -6.42 -22.61 6.50
N ALA A 250 -7.53 -22.90 5.81
CA ALA A 250 -7.58 -23.89 4.74
C ALA A 250 -6.80 -23.45 3.49
N ILE A 251 -6.79 -22.15 3.19
CA ILE A 251 -5.94 -21.58 2.13
C ILE A 251 -4.46 -21.67 2.53
N ALA A 252 -4.12 -21.30 3.77
CA ALA A 252 -2.77 -21.44 4.30
C ALA A 252 -2.25 -22.90 4.28
N ALA A 253 -3.13 -23.87 4.57
CA ALA A 253 -2.80 -25.30 4.50
C ALA A 253 -2.56 -25.79 3.06
N ARG A 254 -3.33 -25.29 2.08
CA ARG A 254 -3.14 -25.61 0.66
C ARG A 254 -1.88 -24.99 0.08
N SER A 255 -1.44 -23.84 0.58
CA SER A 255 -0.16 -23.23 0.21
C SER A 255 1.07 -23.86 0.90
N GLY A 256 0.87 -24.72 1.89
CA GLY A 256 1.93 -25.31 2.73
C GLY A 256 2.42 -26.71 2.32
N ALA A 257 1.86 -27.32 1.27
CA ALA A 257 2.35 -28.60 0.74
C ALA A 257 3.54 -28.36 -0.21
N GLY A 258 4.72 -28.13 0.35
CA GLY A 258 5.97 -27.97 -0.40
C GLY A 258 7.24 -27.88 0.44
N THR A 259 7.13 -27.60 1.74
CA THR A 259 8.28 -27.68 2.66
C THR A 259 8.21 -28.97 3.47
N GLY A 260 8.84 -30.01 2.92
CA GLY A 260 9.30 -31.16 3.70
C GLY A 260 9.15 -32.52 3.00
N GLU A 261 10.12 -32.90 2.17
CA GLU A 261 10.80 -34.20 2.28
C GLU A 261 12.04 -34.36 1.37
N ARG A 262 13.20 -34.54 2.02
CA ARG A 262 14.39 -35.34 1.65
C ARG A 262 15.07 -35.14 0.28
N ARG A 263 16.26 -34.54 0.26
CA ARG A 263 17.58 -35.15 0.51
C ARG A 263 18.63 -34.05 0.66
#